data_AF-A0A2R6KXP8-F1
#
_entry.id   AF-A0A2R6KXP8-F1
#
_cell.length_a   1.000
_cell.length_b   1.000
_cell.length_c   1.000
_cell.angle_alpha   90.00
_cell.angle_beta   90.00
_cell.angle_gamma   90.00
#
_symmetry.space_group_name_H-M   'P 1'
#
loop_
_entity.id
_entity.type
_entity.pdbx_description
1 polymer ?
#
loop_
_entity_poly.entity_id
_entity_poly.type
_entity_poly.pdbx_seq_one_letter_code
_entity_poly.pdbx_strand_id
1 'polypeptide(L)'
;MAETARFVTLLTAVLLVTAGLAGTGGAVRPPSQVDIDADSVTLQAAVGADGDARWTVTYRLRLDDENATDAFENLSADIESDPSPYVDPFRQRMERTVAGAENATGREMAVRNVTVETRRESQPQVEFGVVTYRLEWTNFAAADGETVRAGDAIDRLFLDSRTTLRLTAPEG
;
A
#
# COMPACT_ATOMS: atom_id res chain seq x y z
N MET A 1 39.74 -57.61 -24.72
CA MET A 1 38.34 -57.98 -25.00
C MET A 1 37.47 -57.08 -24.13
N ALA A 2 36.40 -56.54 -24.76
CA ALA A 2 35.39 -55.57 -24.30
C ALA A 2 35.11 -55.54 -22.78
N GLU A 3 35.11 -54.38 -22.10
CA GLU A 3 34.12 -53.27 -22.16
C GLU A 3 32.74 -53.68 -21.65
N THR A 4 32.31 -53.14 -20.50
CA THR A 4 30.93 -52.64 -20.35
C THR A 4 30.86 -51.56 -19.27
N ALA A 5 30.32 -50.42 -19.69
CA ALA A 5 30.20 -49.15 -18.99
C ALA A 5 29.15 -49.16 -17.87
N ARG A 6 29.31 -48.25 -16.90
CA ARG A 6 28.19 -47.45 -16.38
C ARG A 6 28.63 -46.01 -16.12
N PHE A 7 28.18 -45.13 -17.03
CA PHE A 7 28.03 -43.69 -16.86
C PHE A 7 27.09 -43.39 -15.68
N VAL A 8 27.44 -42.44 -14.81
CA VAL A 8 26.54 -41.32 -14.47
C VAL A 8 27.40 -40.06 -14.24
N THR A 9 26.97 -39.02 -14.93
CA THR A 9 27.60 -37.74 -15.23
C THR A 9 27.60 -36.76 -14.06
N LEU A 10 28.74 -36.08 -13.86
CA LEU A 10 28.91 -34.82 -13.13
C LEU A 10 27.99 -33.73 -13.67
N LEU A 11 27.47 -32.84 -12.82
CA LEU A 11 27.40 -31.42 -13.22
C LEU A 11 27.45 -30.47 -12.02
N THR A 12 28.65 -29.96 -11.81
CA THR A 12 28.99 -28.71 -11.13
C THR A 12 28.49 -27.54 -11.97
N ALA A 13 27.73 -26.60 -11.39
CA ALA A 13 27.59 -25.23 -11.90
C ALA A 13 26.70 -24.42 -10.96
N VAL A 14 26.86 -23.13 -10.73
CA VAL A 14 27.93 -22.13 -10.90
C VAL A 14 27.43 -20.98 -10.02
N LEU A 15 28.31 -20.43 -9.18
CA LEU A 15 28.03 -19.22 -8.40
C LEU A 15 28.02 -18.02 -9.38
N LEU A 16 26.86 -17.45 -9.68
CA LEU A 16 26.75 -16.17 -10.38
C LEU A 16 26.41 -15.08 -9.36
N VAL A 17 27.46 -14.47 -8.81
CA VAL A 17 27.38 -13.18 -8.14
C VAL A 17 27.27 -12.13 -9.24
N THR A 18 26.06 -11.64 -9.50
CA THR A 18 25.86 -10.39 -10.26
C THR A 18 25.63 -9.26 -9.27
N ALA A 19 26.69 -8.51 -8.99
CA ALA A 19 26.62 -7.19 -8.38
C ALA A 19 25.95 -6.24 -9.38
N GLY A 20 24.71 -5.82 -9.09
CA GLY A 20 24.05 -4.71 -9.77
C GLY A 20 24.20 -3.45 -8.94
N LEU A 21 25.14 -2.58 -9.31
CA LEU A 21 25.13 -1.16 -8.92
C LEU A 21 24.38 -0.37 -10.01
N ALA A 22 23.70 0.68 -9.56
CA ALA A 22 23.14 1.81 -10.31
C ALA A 22 21.63 1.77 -10.64
N GLY A 23 20.91 2.61 -9.90
CA GLY A 23 19.51 2.99 -10.13
C GLY A 23 18.95 3.73 -8.92
N THR A 24 19.48 4.92 -8.58
CA THR A 24 18.81 5.87 -7.68
C THR A 24 17.57 6.41 -8.39
N GLY A 25 16.53 5.59 -8.38
CA GLY A 25 15.20 5.83 -8.89
C GLY A 25 14.28 4.90 -8.13
N GLY A 26 14.24 5.08 -6.80
CA GLY A 26 13.37 4.32 -5.93
C GLY A 26 11.93 4.56 -6.37
N ALA A 27 11.34 3.61 -7.09
CA ALA A 27 9.89 3.55 -7.20
C ALA A 27 9.36 3.47 -5.77
N VAL A 28 8.54 4.43 -5.39
CA VAL A 28 7.85 4.43 -4.11
C VAL A 28 6.85 3.28 -4.17
N ARG A 29 7.10 2.23 -3.37
CA ARG A 29 6.19 1.09 -3.31
C ARG A 29 4.88 1.55 -2.65
N PRO A 30 3.71 1.29 -3.26
CA PRO A 30 2.42 1.69 -2.71
C PRO A 30 2.14 0.94 -1.39
N PRO A 31 1.29 1.51 -0.51
CA PRO A 31 0.89 0.88 0.74
C PRO A 31 0.09 -0.42 0.54
N SER A 32 -0.38 -0.71 -0.68
CA SER A 32 -1.18 -1.90 -1.04
C SER A 32 -0.49 -3.24 -0.77
N GLN A 33 0.80 -3.27 -0.44
CA GLN A 33 1.52 -4.46 0.04
C GLN A 33 1.44 -4.59 1.56
N VAL A 34 0.22 -4.55 2.10
CA VAL A 34 0.00 -5.22 3.37
C VAL A 34 0.00 -6.72 3.07
N ASP A 35 0.47 -7.55 3.99
CA ASP A 35 0.14 -8.98 4.02
C ASP A 35 -1.37 -9.21 4.29
N ILE A 36 -2.23 -8.30 3.83
CA ILE A 36 -3.67 -8.48 3.72
C ILE A 36 -3.88 -8.79 2.24
N ASP A 37 -4.13 -10.07 1.95
CA ASP A 37 -4.44 -10.54 0.61
C ASP A 37 -5.85 -10.05 0.23
N ALA A 38 -5.92 -8.80 -0.21
CA ALA A 38 -7.16 -8.12 -0.52
C ALA A 38 -7.54 -8.33 -1.99
N ASP A 39 -8.82 -8.57 -2.22
CA ASP A 39 -9.40 -8.67 -3.57
C ASP A 39 -9.37 -7.33 -4.31
N SER A 40 -9.52 -6.23 -3.56
CA SER A 40 -9.43 -4.88 -4.10
C SER A 40 -8.89 -3.89 -3.09
N VAL A 41 -8.17 -2.89 -3.60
CA VAL A 41 -7.63 -1.79 -2.81
C VAL A 41 -8.14 -0.48 -3.40
N THR A 42 -8.77 0.35 -2.58
CA THR A 42 -9.17 1.71 -2.98
C THR A 42 -8.38 2.71 -2.18
N LEU A 43 -7.66 3.60 -2.87
CA LEU A 43 -7.05 4.77 -2.29
C LEU A 43 -7.92 5.99 -2.62
N GLN A 44 -8.30 6.75 -1.61
CA GLN A 44 -9.01 8.00 -1.77
C GLN A 44 -8.21 9.11 -1.11
N ALA A 45 -7.98 10.18 -1.85
CA ALA A 45 -7.33 11.39 -1.34
C ALA A 45 -8.29 12.57 -1.55
N ALA A 46 -8.79 13.10 -0.44
CA ALA A 46 -9.59 14.32 -0.42
C ALA A 46 -8.68 15.50 -0.08
N VAL A 47 -8.43 16.37 -1.06
CA VAL A 47 -7.51 17.50 -0.92
C VAL A 47 -8.26 18.70 -0.33
N GLY A 48 -7.68 19.31 0.70
CA GLY A 48 -8.13 20.54 1.32
C GLY A 48 -7.66 21.78 0.57
N ALA A 49 -8.33 22.90 0.81
CA ALA A 49 -7.97 24.19 0.21
C ALA A 49 -6.61 24.74 0.73
N ASP A 50 -6.19 24.27 1.90
CA ASP A 50 -4.89 24.51 2.53
C ASP A 50 -3.75 23.67 1.94
N GLY A 51 -4.07 22.71 1.06
CA GLY A 51 -3.11 21.81 0.44
C GLY A 51 -2.87 20.51 1.19
N ASP A 52 -3.45 20.34 2.38
CA ASP A 52 -3.41 19.06 3.10
C ASP A 52 -4.35 18.04 2.43
N ALA A 53 -4.10 16.75 2.61
CA ALA A 53 -4.98 15.71 2.10
C ALA A 53 -5.37 14.70 3.17
N ARG A 54 -6.69 14.45 3.26
CA ARG A 54 -7.23 13.32 4.02
C ARG A 54 -7.23 12.08 3.14
N TRP A 55 -6.44 11.10 3.54
CA TRP A 55 -6.28 9.84 2.83
C TRP A 55 -7.07 8.73 3.51
N THR A 56 -7.78 7.96 2.70
CA THR A 56 -8.47 6.73 3.10
C THR A 56 -7.96 5.60 2.22
N VAL A 57 -7.44 4.55 2.83
CA VAL A 57 -7.00 3.33 2.14
C VAL A 57 -7.88 2.18 2.60
N THR A 58 -8.67 1.63 1.67
CA THR A 58 -9.65 0.58 1.94
C THR A 58 -9.21 -0.71 1.27
N TYR A 59 -8.97 -1.74 2.07
CA TYR A 59 -8.77 -3.12 1.64
C TYR A 59 -10.09 -3.86 1.78
N ARG A 60 -10.51 -4.54 0.72
CA ARG A 60 -11.73 -5.35 0.71
C ARG A 60 -11.39 -6.78 0.36
N LEU A 61 -11.79 -7.70 1.24
CA LEU A 61 -11.57 -9.14 1.16
C LEU A 61 -12.92 -9.83 1.03
N ARG A 62 -13.07 -10.78 0.12
CA ARG A 62 -14.22 -11.68 0.05
C ARG A 62 -14.13 -12.72 1.17
N LEU A 63 -15.25 -12.94 1.84
CA LEU A 63 -15.41 -13.97 2.85
C LEU A 63 -16.14 -15.16 2.21
N ASP A 64 -15.47 -15.82 1.26
CA ASP A 64 -16.07 -16.87 0.42
C ASP A 64 -16.13 -18.25 1.11
N ASP A 65 -15.41 -18.42 2.22
CA ASP A 65 -15.35 -19.64 3.02
C ASP A 65 -15.15 -19.37 4.52
N GLU A 66 -15.31 -20.41 5.35
CA GLU A 66 -15.19 -20.34 6.81
C GLU A 66 -13.78 -19.90 7.25
N ASN A 67 -12.73 -20.37 6.57
CA ASN A 67 -11.36 -20.02 6.92
C ASN A 67 -11.05 -18.55 6.62
N ALA A 68 -11.54 -18.01 5.49
CA ALA A 68 -11.44 -16.59 5.18
C ALA A 68 -12.21 -15.72 6.19
N THR A 69 -13.40 -16.19 6.61
CA THR A 69 -14.23 -15.51 7.61
C THR A 69 -13.54 -15.48 8.97
N ASP A 70 -13.08 -16.63 9.47
CA ASP A 70 -12.40 -16.74 10.76
C ASP A 70 -11.10 -15.92 10.79
N ALA A 71 -10.34 -15.92 9.70
CA ALA A 71 -9.13 -15.11 9.58
C ALA A 71 -9.44 -13.61 9.70
N PHE A 72 -10.50 -13.13 9.04
CA PHE A 72 -10.91 -11.73 9.12
C PHE A 72 -11.43 -11.35 10.51
N GLU A 73 -12.24 -12.21 11.15
CA GLU A 73 -12.76 -11.96 12.50
C GLU A 73 -11.64 -11.89 13.54
N ASN A 74 -10.63 -12.76 13.43
CA ASN A 74 -9.43 -12.70 14.29
C ASN A 74 -8.66 -11.38 14.08
N LEU A 75 -8.45 -10.98 12.82
CA LEU A 75 -7.81 -9.70 12.50
C LEU A 75 -8.62 -8.50 13.07
N SER A 76 -9.95 -8.54 12.96
CA SER A 76 -10.82 -7.49 13.50
C SER A 76 -10.68 -7.40 15.02
N ALA A 77 -10.73 -8.54 15.71
CA ALA A 77 -10.59 -8.60 17.16
C ALA A 77 -9.21 -8.10 17.64
N ASP A 78 -8.14 -8.46 16.93
CA ASP A 78 -6.79 -7.99 17.25
C ASP A 78 -6.66 -6.48 17.05
N ILE A 79 -7.18 -5.93 15.95
CA ILE A 79 -7.18 -4.48 15.67
C ILE A 79 -8.00 -3.72 16.72
N GLU A 80 -9.16 -4.25 17.11
CA GLU A 80 -10.02 -3.64 18.13
C GLU A 80 -9.36 -3.66 19.53
N SER A 81 -8.62 -4.72 19.85
CA SER A 81 -7.94 -4.86 21.13
C SER A 81 -6.67 -4.01 21.22
N ASP A 82 -5.82 -4.02 20.19
CA ASP A 82 -4.62 -3.19 20.10
C ASP A 82 -4.33 -2.84 18.63
N PRO A 83 -4.65 -1.61 18.18
CA PRO A 83 -4.42 -1.21 16.80
C PRO A 83 -2.95 -0.90 16.50
N SER A 84 -2.09 -0.71 17.52
CA SER A 84 -0.72 -0.20 17.35
C SER A 84 0.16 -1.07 16.43
N PRO A 85 0.15 -2.42 16.55
CA PRO A 85 0.90 -3.32 15.68
C PRO A 85 0.52 -3.22 14.19
N TYR A 86 -0.67 -2.69 13.89
CA TYR A 86 -1.17 -2.51 12.52
C TYR A 86 -0.94 -1.09 12.01
N VAL A 87 -1.12 -0.09 12.89
CA VAL A 87 -0.93 1.33 12.59
C VAL A 87 0.53 1.66 12.33
N ASP A 88 1.47 1.21 13.17
CA ASP A 88 2.87 1.62 13.09
C ASP A 88 3.56 1.19 11.78
N PRO A 89 3.43 -0.09 11.32
CA PRO A 89 4.00 -0.48 10.04
C PRO A 89 3.34 0.24 8.86
N PHE A 90 2.03 0.52 8.95
CA PHE A 90 1.33 1.28 7.93
C PHE A 90 1.83 2.74 7.87
N ARG A 91 1.99 3.39 9.03
CA ARG A 91 2.59 4.73 9.13
C ARG A 91 3.98 4.77 8.52
N GLN A 92 4.88 3.86 8.90
CA GLN A 92 6.26 3.82 8.38
C GLN A 92 6.32 3.60 6.86
N ARG A 93 5.34 2.92 6.27
CA ARG A 93 5.22 2.81 4.81
C ARG A 93 4.80 4.15 4.20
N MET A 94 3.78 4.79 4.76
CA MET A 94 3.31 6.08 4.28
C MET A 94 4.38 7.17 4.43
N GLU A 95 5.14 7.19 5.52
CA GLU A 95 6.27 8.11 5.71
C GLU A 95 7.34 7.96 4.61
N ARG A 96 7.61 6.73 4.16
CA ARG A 96 8.52 6.51 3.01
C ARG A 96 7.93 7.04 1.70
N THR A 97 6.62 6.92 1.50
CA THR A 97 5.92 7.51 0.34
C THR A 97 6.02 9.02 0.36
N VAL A 98 5.74 9.63 1.52
CA VAL A 98 5.83 11.07 1.73
C VAL A 98 7.25 11.58 1.53
N ALA A 99 8.26 10.91 2.07
CA ALA A 99 9.66 11.27 1.85
C ALA A 99 10.05 11.22 0.35
N GLY A 100 9.49 10.29 -0.42
CA GLY A 100 9.69 10.24 -1.87
C GLY A 100 9.12 11.48 -2.58
N ALA A 101 7.92 11.91 -2.19
CA ALA A 101 7.28 13.11 -2.72
C ALA A 101 7.99 14.40 -2.28
N GLU A 102 8.32 14.52 -0.99
CA GLU A 102 9.08 15.65 -0.44
C GLU A 102 10.37 15.89 -1.21
N ASN A 103 11.14 14.83 -1.48
CA ASN A 103 12.37 14.92 -2.27
C ASN A 103 12.13 15.32 -3.74
N ALA A 104 11.01 14.92 -4.33
CA ALA A 104 10.67 15.24 -5.72
C ALA A 104 10.16 16.68 -5.88
N THR A 105 9.45 17.20 -4.88
CA THR A 105 8.78 18.51 -4.96
C THR A 105 9.50 19.60 -4.19
N GLY A 106 10.42 19.25 -3.27
CA GLY A 106 11.11 20.19 -2.38
C GLY A 106 10.21 20.81 -1.30
N ARG A 107 9.11 20.15 -0.94
CA ARG A 107 8.12 20.63 0.05
C ARG A 107 8.21 19.77 1.29
N GLU A 108 8.32 20.39 2.47
CA GLU A 108 8.22 19.65 3.74
C GLU A 108 6.83 19.03 3.86
N MET A 109 6.76 17.71 4.05
CA MET A 109 5.52 16.97 4.16
C MET A 109 5.56 16.03 5.36
N ALA A 110 4.40 15.67 5.90
CA ALA A 110 4.31 14.75 7.02
C ALA A 110 3.05 13.88 6.94
N VAL A 111 3.13 12.70 7.59
CA VAL A 111 1.99 11.83 7.84
C VAL A 111 1.54 12.01 9.29
N ARG A 112 0.25 12.24 9.50
CA ARG A 112 -0.35 12.44 10.82
C ARG A 112 -1.62 11.61 10.97
N ASN A 113 -2.06 11.45 12.22
CA ASN A 113 -3.39 10.95 12.56
C ASN A 113 -3.73 9.60 11.91
N VAL A 114 -2.75 8.68 11.87
CA VAL A 114 -2.94 7.35 11.28
C VAL A 114 -3.83 6.52 12.19
N THR A 115 -4.93 6.02 11.64
CA THR A 115 -5.89 5.12 12.31
C THR A 115 -6.25 3.95 11.41
N VAL A 116 -6.76 2.88 12.02
CA VAL A 116 -7.27 1.70 11.33
C VAL A 116 -8.60 1.30 11.93
N GLU A 117 -9.52 0.82 11.10
CA GLU A 117 -10.78 0.20 11.51
C GLU A 117 -11.09 -1.00 10.62
N THR A 118 -11.93 -1.88 11.12
CA THR A 118 -12.46 -3.04 10.41
C THR A 118 -13.99 -3.01 10.40
N ARG A 119 -14.59 -3.55 9.35
CA ARG A 119 -16.03 -3.77 9.29
C ARG A 119 -16.38 -4.94 8.38
N ARG A 120 -17.53 -5.57 8.63
CA ARG A 120 -18.17 -6.47 7.68
C ARG A 120 -19.18 -5.74 6.80
N GLU A 121 -19.24 -6.16 5.56
CA GLU A 121 -20.23 -5.70 4.59
C GLU A 121 -20.91 -6.89 3.92
N SER A 122 -22.18 -7.09 4.20
CA SER A 122 -22.99 -8.13 3.56
C SER A 122 -23.74 -7.55 2.36
N GLN A 123 -23.63 -8.23 1.22
CA GLN A 123 -24.41 -7.98 0.01
C GLN A 123 -25.21 -9.25 -0.34
N PRO A 124 -26.27 -9.18 -1.18
CA PRO A 124 -27.21 -10.29 -1.37
C PRO A 124 -26.62 -11.66 -1.75
N GLN A 125 -25.37 -11.73 -2.20
CA GLN A 125 -24.71 -12.97 -2.65
C GLN A 125 -23.28 -13.13 -2.13
N VAL A 126 -22.72 -12.14 -1.44
CA VAL A 126 -21.30 -12.09 -1.08
C VAL A 126 -21.13 -11.29 0.21
N GLU A 127 -20.23 -11.76 1.07
CA GLU A 127 -19.82 -11.05 2.28
C GLU A 127 -18.38 -10.56 2.13
N PHE A 128 -18.10 -9.39 2.68
CA PHE A 128 -16.79 -8.79 2.65
C PHE A 128 -16.30 -8.42 4.04
N GLY A 129 -15.03 -8.69 4.28
CA GLY A 129 -14.24 -8.03 5.31
C GLY A 129 -13.62 -6.77 4.73
N VAL A 130 -13.71 -5.66 5.45
CA VAL A 130 -13.19 -4.37 5.00
C VAL A 130 -12.27 -3.81 6.08
N VAL A 131 -11.01 -3.53 5.71
CA VAL A 131 -10.02 -2.87 6.56
C VAL A 131 -9.78 -1.47 6.00
N THR A 132 -9.99 -0.43 6.82
CA THR A 132 -9.86 0.97 6.40
C THR A 132 -8.82 1.66 7.24
N TYR A 133 -7.75 2.12 6.59
CA TYR A 133 -6.79 3.04 7.17
C TYR A 133 -7.14 4.47 6.83
N ARG A 134 -6.98 5.38 7.78
CA ARG A 134 -7.08 6.83 7.55
C ARG A 134 -5.84 7.52 8.03
N LEU A 135 -5.46 8.59 7.34
CA LEU A 135 -4.34 9.45 7.71
C LEU A 135 -4.50 10.83 7.11
N GLU A 136 -3.73 11.76 7.64
CA GLU A 136 -3.54 13.10 7.08
C GLU A 136 -2.15 13.19 6.49
N TRP A 137 -2.07 13.64 5.24
CA TRP A 137 -0.82 13.96 4.56
C TRP A 137 -0.76 15.47 4.40
N THR A 138 0.14 16.11 5.15
CA THR A 138 0.28 17.57 5.15
C THR A 138 1.07 18.07 3.96
N ASN A 139 0.73 19.26 3.47
CA ASN A 139 1.34 19.90 2.30
C ASN A 139 1.34 18.97 1.07
N PHE A 140 0.32 18.11 0.92
CA PHE A 140 0.21 17.15 -0.16
C PHE A 140 0.10 17.84 -1.53
N ALA A 141 -0.75 18.86 -1.62
CA ALA A 141 -0.91 19.69 -2.79
C ALA A 141 -0.25 21.06 -2.59
N ALA A 142 0.30 21.62 -3.66
CA ALA A 142 0.74 23.01 -3.65
C ALA A 142 -0.51 23.88 -3.71
N ALA A 143 -0.73 24.67 -2.66
CA ALA A 143 -1.82 25.63 -2.57
C ALA A 143 -1.27 27.04 -2.49
N ASP A 144 -1.77 27.96 -3.32
CA ASP A 144 -1.40 29.38 -3.33
C ASP A 144 -2.56 30.31 -2.95
N GLY A 145 -3.66 29.74 -2.43
CA GLY A 145 -4.87 30.46 -2.02
C GLY A 145 -5.90 30.63 -3.15
N GLU A 146 -5.50 30.46 -4.40
CA GLU A 146 -6.41 30.51 -5.57
C GLU A 146 -6.43 29.17 -6.33
N THR A 147 -5.35 28.39 -6.27
CA THR A 147 -5.22 27.11 -6.96
C THR A 147 -4.62 26.04 -6.06
N VAL A 148 -5.05 24.79 -6.28
CA VAL A 148 -4.55 23.60 -5.60
C VAL A 148 -4.04 22.61 -6.63
N ARG A 149 -2.76 22.22 -6.54
CA ARG A 149 -2.09 21.28 -7.46
C ARG A 149 -1.54 20.07 -6.71
N ALA A 150 -2.13 18.90 -6.98
CA ALA A 150 -1.85 17.65 -6.24
C ALA A 150 -1.13 16.56 -7.06
N GLY A 151 -0.88 16.79 -8.36
CA GLY A 151 -0.41 15.75 -9.28
C GLY A 151 1.05 15.33 -9.11
N ASP A 152 1.88 16.20 -8.54
CA ASP A 152 3.32 15.98 -8.35
C ASP A 152 3.63 15.04 -7.18
N ALA A 153 2.82 15.05 -6.12
CA ALA A 153 2.99 14.17 -4.96
C ALA A 153 2.65 12.70 -5.24
N ILE A 154 1.92 12.41 -6.32
CA ILE A 154 1.44 11.06 -6.68
C ILE A 154 2.09 10.50 -7.94
N ASP A 155 2.98 11.26 -8.59
CA ASP A 155 3.62 10.91 -9.87
C ASP A 155 4.39 9.56 -9.83
N ARG A 156 4.81 9.15 -8.63
CA ARG A 156 5.59 7.92 -8.40
C ARG A 156 4.77 6.77 -7.79
N LEU A 157 3.46 6.93 -7.62
CA LEU A 157 2.62 5.86 -7.09
C LEU A 157 2.44 4.76 -8.13
N PHE A 158 2.83 3.54 -7.77
CA PHE A 158 2.48 2.36 -8.57
C PHE A 158 1.07 1.89 -8.21
N LEU A 159 0.25 1.63 -9.24
CA LEU A 159 -1.07 1.05 -9.08
C LEU A 159 -1.07 -0.30 -9.80
N ASP A 160 -1.38 -1.36 -9.06
CA ASP A 160 -1.64 -2.67 -9.65
C ASP A 160 -3.08 -2.79 -10.17
N SER A 161 -3.40 -3.89 -10.84
CA SER A 161 -4.72 -4.12 -11.43
C SER A 161 -5.86 -4.23 -10.42
N ARG A 162 -5.56 -4.40 -9.13
CA ARG A 162 -6.55 -4.47 -8.04
C ARG A 162 -6.73 -3.12 -7.33
N THR A 163 -5.91 -2.14 -7.70
CA THR A 163 -5.81 -0.86 -7.01
C THR A 163 -6.48 0.26 -7.80
N THR A 164 -7.39 0.97 -7.14
CA THR A 164 -8.03 2.17 -7.70
C THR A 164 -7.65 3.39 -6.89
N LEU A 165 -7.20 4.47 -7.55
CA LEU A 165 -6.96 5.78 -6.94
C LEU A 165 -8.08 6.75 -7.31
N ARG A 166 -8.68 7.40 -6.31
CA ARG A 166 -9.64 8.50 -6.48
C ARG A 166 -9.12 9.75 -5.80
N LEU A 167 -9.04 10.84 -6.57
CA LEU A 167 -8.68 12.17 -6.09
C LEU A 167 -9.93 13.04 -6.09
N THR A 168 -10.18 13.72 -4.98
CA THR A 168 -11.26 14.69 -4.85
C THR A 168 -10.65 16.06 -4.55
N ALA A 169 -10.98 17.04 -5.39
CA ALA A 169 -10.58 18.43 -5.19
C ALA A 169 -11.41 19.08 -4.06
N PRO A 170 -10.91 20.16 -3.43
CA PRO A 170 -11.70 20.92 -2.48
C PRO A 170 -12.94 21.54 -3.14
N GLU A 171 -13.99 21.76 -2.36
CA GLU A 171 -15.13 22.56 -2.79
C GLU A 171 -14.68 24.02 -2.93
N GLY A 172 -15.10 24.68 -4.01
CA GLY A 172 -14.73 26.06 -4.37
C GLY A 172 -15.70 27.10 -3.82
#